data_AF-A0A933RI41-F1
#
_entry.id   AF-A0A933RI41-F1
#
_cell.length_a   1.000
_cell.length_b   1.000
_cell.length_c   1.000
_cell.angle_alpha   90.00
_cell.angle_beta   90.00
_cell.angle_gamma   90.00
#
_symmetry.space_group_name_H-M   'P 1'
#
loop_
_entity.id
_entity.type
_entity.pdbx_description
1 polymer ?
#
loop_
_entity_poly.entity_id
_entity_poly.type
_entity_poly.pdbx_seq_one_letter_code
_entity_poly.pdbx_strand_id
1 'polypeptide(L)'
;MAAEDDDLPVDLVATAGPLDPVIVTLRDVLHRSGALRVAAVVDLGAAGASDPDAAAVVDVGRLLPVEVQVGDRKVHLPHALELDARPLGHVDVRQLPPFEVDPSSGEVVGTIGGLQHLGEAARELVALLGGRSVALLQVPTTTPDLPLTLTARIGEPVLVAIGEEEFELPEPGAG
;
A
#
# COMPACT_ATOMS: atom_id res chain seq x y z
N MET A 1 18.48 13.20 -7.49
CA MET A 1 18.50 14.38 -6.60
C MET A 1 17.39 14.15 -5.59
N ALA A 2 17.69 13.45 -4.49
CA ALA A 2 16.70 13.11 -3.48
C ALA A 2 16.49 14.34 -2.60
N ALA A 3 15.27 14.90 -2.61
CA ALA A 3 14.90 15.97 -1.70
C ALA A 3 14.71 15.40 -0.29
N GLU A 4 15.13 16.18 0.69
CA GLU A 4 15.19 15.87 2.12
C GLU A 4 13.78 15.68 2.71
N ASP A 5 13.34 14.43 2.85
CA ASP A 5 12.11 14.07 3.58
C ASP A 5 12.36 13.81 5.09
N ASP A 6 13.59 14.08 5.54
CA ASP A 6 14.15 13.66 6.84
C ASP A 6 14.06 14.76 7.93
N ASP A 7 13.54 15.95 7.61
CA ASP A 7 13.61 17.15 8.49
C ASP A 7 12.30 17.49 9.24
N LEU A 8 11.23 16.70 9.06
CA LEU A 8 10.00 16.90 9.85
C LEU A 8 10.15 16.29 11.25
N PRO A 9 9.85 17.04 12.33
CA PRO A 9 9.86 16.48 13.68
C PRO A 9 8.84 15.34 13.77
N VAL A 10 9.33 14.14 14.08
CA VAL A 10 8.51 12.93 14.20
C VAL A 10 8.00 12.78 15.64
N ASP A 11 6.69 12.87 15.81
CA ASP A 11 6.04 12.56 17.09
C ASP A 11 5.72 11.06 17.18
N LEU A 12 6.17 10.40 18.26
CA LEU A 12 5.71 9.05 18.59
C LEU A 12 4.33 9.14 19.26
N VAL A 13 3.32 8.54 18.63
CA VAL A 13 1.93 8.59 19.11
C VAL A 13 1.33 7.19 19.31
N ALA A 14 0.31 7.10 20.14
CA ALA A 14 -0.45 5.86 20.37
C ALA A 14 -1.67 5.72 19.45
N THR A 15 -2.01 6.76 18.68
CA THR A 15 -3.17 6.83 17.78
C THR A 15 -2.93 7.90 16.72
N ALA A 16 -3.37 7.64 15.49
CA ALA A 16 -3.50 8.60 14.41
C ALA A 16 -4.94 9.16 14.29
N GLY A 17 -5.78 8.86 15.29
CA GLY A 17 -7.17 9.29 15.35
C GLY A 17 -8.01 8.66 14.24
N PRO A 18 -8.67 9.45 13.37
CA PRO A 18 -9.53 8.91 12.30
C PRO A 18 -8.83 7.97 11.31
N LEU A 19 -7.50 7.97 11.24
CA LEU A 19 -6.72 7.09 10.36
C LEU A 19 -6.41 5.71 10.99
N ASP A 20 -6.75 5.47 12.27
CA ASP A 20 -6.51 4.18 12.91
C ASP A 20 -7.14 2.99 12.16
N PRO A 21 -8.39 3.07 11.66
CA PRO A 21 -8.96 2.01 10.81
C PRO A 21 -8.15 1.71 9.54
N VAL A 22 -7.58 2.75 8.91
CA VAL A 22 -6.71 2.59 7.73
C VAL A 22 -5.46 1.82 8.13
N ILE A 23 -4.79 2.22 9.21
CA ILE A 23 -3.58 1.57 9.71
C ILE A 23 -3.84 0.08 9.99
N VAL A 24 -4.95 -0.22 10.68
CA VAL A 24 -5.34 -1.61 10.99
C VAL A 24 -5.57 -2.41 9.71
N THR A 25 -6.25 -1.83 8.71
CA THR A 25 -6.47 -2.49 7.40
C THR A 25 -5.17 -2.74 6.65
N LEU A 26 -4.27 -1.74 6.54
CA LEU A 26 -3.01 -1.90 5.82
C LEU A 26 -2.09 -2.92 6.51
N ARG A 27 -2.08 -2.98 7.86
CA ARG A 27 -1.36 -4.00 8.62
C ARG A 27 -1.91 -5.40 8.37
N ASP A 28 -3.24 -5.57 8.37
CA ASP A 28 -3.85 -6.88 8.06
C ASP A 28 -3.48 -7.34 6.66
N VAL A 29 -3.57 -6.47 5.65
CA VAL A 29 -3.15 -6.77 4.28
C VAL A 29 -1.66 -7.11 4.23
N LEU A 30 -0.79 -6.34 4.90
CA LEU A 30 0.64 -6.59 4.93
C LEU A 30 0.95 -7.98 5.50
N HIS A 31 0.35 -8.33 6.63
CA HIS A 31 0.60 -9.61 7.29
C HIS A 31 0.02 -10.80 6.51
N ARG A 32 -1.17 -10.67 5.92
CA ARG A 32 -1.81 -11.75 5.16
C ARG A 32 -1.18 -12.00 3.79
N SER A 33 -0.67 -10.94 3.14
CA SER A 33 0.00 -11.03 1.84
C SER A 33 1.48 -11.40 1.95
N GLY A 34 2.11 -11.21 3.12
CA GLY A 34 3.55 -11.33 3.27
C GLY A 34 4.33 -10.19 2.60
N ALA A 35 3.67 -9.05 2.34
CA ALA A 35 4.28 -7.88 1.75
C ALA A 35 5.42 -7.30 2.59
N LEU A 36 6.34 -6.62 1.91
CA LEU A 36 7.41 -5.82 2.51
C LEU A 36 6.87 -4.47 2.96
N ARG A 37 5.93 -3.90 2.21
CA ARG A 37 5.31 -2.60 2.50
C ARG A 37 3.89 -2.56 1.93
N VAL A 38 3.00 -1.91 2.67
CA VAL A 38 1.68 -1.51 2.19
C VAL A 38 1.50 -0.04 2.53
N ALA A 39 1.29 0.79 1.53
CA ALA A 39 1.11 2.23 1.71
C ALA A 39 -0.16 2.72 1.03
N ALA A 40 -0.69 3.84 1.51
CA ALA A 40 -1.85 4.47 0.89
C ALA A 40 -1.75 5.99 0.95
N VAL A 41 -2.18 6.64 -0.13
CA VAL A 41 -2.62 8.04 -0.10
C VAL A 41 -4.13 8.02 0.12
N VAL A 42 -4.59 8.56 1.24
CA VAL A 42 -5.99 8.56 1.66
C VAL A 42 -6.60 9.92 1.39
N ASP A 43 -7.68 9.95 0.62
CA ASP A 43 -8.50 11.15 0.43
C ASP A 43 -9.26 11.47 1.73
N LEU A 44 -8.83 12.50 2.44
CA LEU A 44 -9.44 12.90 3.70
C LEU A 44 -10.78 13.61 3.50
N GLY A 45 -11.02 14.19 2.32
CA GLY A 45 -12.32 14.75 1.95
C GLY A 45 -13.40 13.65 1.93
N ALA A 46 -13.05 12.47 1.44
CA ALA A 46 -13.92 11.29 1.54
C ALA A 46 -14.04 10.75 2.99
N ALA A 47 -13.04 10.99 3.84
CA ALA A 47 -13.04 10.63 5.26
C ALA A 47 -13.70 11.69 6.18
N GLY A 48 -14.31 12.74 5.61
CA GLY A 48 -15.06 13.76 6.36
C GLY A 48 -14.24 14.95 6.86
N ALA A 49 -13.05 15.19 6.30
CA ALA A 49 -12.29 16.41 6.56
C ALA A 49 -12.98 17.65 5.98
N SER A 50 -12.74 18.80 6.62
CA SER A 50 -13.33 20.08 6.19
C SER A 50 -12.74 20.62 4.89
N ASP A 51 -11.52 20.20 4.56
CA ASP A 51 -10.84 20.53 3.30
C ASP A 51 -11.04 19.37 2.30
N PRO A 52 -11.74 19.62 1.17
CA PRO A 52 -12.01 18.60 0.17
C PRO A 52 -10.74 18.11 -0.57
N ASP A 53 -9.63 18.85 -0.49
CA ASP A 53 -8.35 18.49 -1.09
C ASP A 53 -7.33 17.94 -0.08
N ALA A 54 -7.71 17.78 1.19
CA ALA A 54 -6.85 17.17 2.18
C ALA A 54 -6.60 15.68 1.88
N ALA A 55 -5.33 15.28 2.00
CA ALA A 55 -4.90 13.91 1.88
C ALA A 55 -3.94 13.52 3.02
N ALA A 56 -3.89 12.24 3.32
CA ALA A 56 -2.90 11.66 4.23
C ALA A 56 -2.08 10.58 3.53
N VAL A 57 -0.82 10.44 3.89
CA VAL A 57 -0.02 9.26 3.55
C VAL A 57 0.03 8.35 4.77
N VAL A 58 -0.28 7.08 4.59
CA VAL A 58 -0.11 6.03 5.62
C VAL A 58 0.81 4.97 5.04
N ASP A 59 1.99 4.79 5.65
CA ASP A 59 2.99 3.82 5.22
C ASP A 59 3.19 2.77 6.32
N VAL A 60 2.91 1.51 5.98
CA VAL A 60 3.11 0.34 6.84
C VAL A 60 4.21 -0.52 6.23
N GLY A 61 5.42 -0.39 6.77
CA GLY A 61 6.55 -1.27 6.44
C GLY A 61 6.60 -2.51 7.33
N ARG A 62 7.08 -3.62 6.78
CA ARG A 62 7.30 -4.86 7.56
C ARG A 62 8.37 -4.62 8.62
N LEU A 63 7.98 -4.74 9.89
CA LEU A 63 8.85 -4.53 11.07
C LEU A 63 9.36 -3.09 11.24
N LEU A 64 8.76 -2.12 10.54
CA LEU A 64 9.08 -0.70 10.67
C LEU A 64 7.96 0.01 11.45
N PRO A 65 8.23 1.14 12.11
CA PRO A 65 7.17 2.01 12.62
C PRO A 65 6.17 2.32 11.49
N VAL A 66 4.88 2.42 11.84
CA VAL A 66 3.89 2.96 10.91
C VAL A 66 4.08 4.47 10.86
N GLU A 67 4.23 4.99 9.65
CA GLU A 67 4.31 6.43 9.40
C GLU A 67 2.97 6.95 8.91
N VAL A 68 2.53 8.06 9.49
CA VAL A 68 1.37 8.81 9.03
C VAL A 68 1.77 10.26 8.81
N GLN A 69 1.48 10.78 7.62
CA GLN A 69 1.73 12.17 7.27
C GLN A 69 0.45 12.85 6.81
N VAL A 70 0.17 14.03 7.36
CA VAL A 70 -0.95 14.91 6.98
C VAL A 70 -0.42 16.34 6.83
N GLY A 71 -0.34 16.84 5.59
CA GLY A 71 0.37 18.09 5.30
C GLY A 71 1.82 18.01 5.80
N ASP A 72 2.22 19.00 6.60
CA ASP A 72 3.57 19.10 7.17
C ASP A 72 3.74 18.33 8.50
N ARG A 73 2.72 17.61 8.96
CA ARG A 73 2.79 16.84 10.22
C ARG A 73 3.07 15.37 9.93
N LYS A 74 4.16 14.85 10.50
CA LYS A 74 4.55 13.44 10.45
C LYS A 74 4.53 12.83 11.85
N VAL A 75 3.89 11.67 12.00
CA VAL A 75 3.83 10.92 13.26
C VAL A 75 4.16 9.45 13.04
N HIS A 76 4.77 8.83 14.04
CA HIS A 76 5.08 7.41 14.05
C HIS A 76 4.27 6.66 15.10
N LEU A 77 3.86 5.43 14.77
CA LEU A 77 3.25 4.49 15.69
C LEU A 77 4.10 3.21 15.74
N PRO A 78 4.30 2.61 16.92
CA PRO A 78 4.94 1.29 16.99
C PRO A 78 4.16 0.25 16.15
N HIS A 79 4.87 -0.55 15.37
CA HIS A 79 4.27 -1.53 14.43
C HIS A 79 3.27 -2.48 15.09
N ALA A 80 3.62 -2.97 16.29
CA ALA A 80 2.84 -3.95 17.03
C ALA A 80 1.86 -3.32 18.03
N LEU A 81 1.72 -2.00 18.04
CA LEU A 81 0.74 -1.35 18.93
C LEU A 81 -0.67 -1.76 18.52
N GLU A 82 -1.43 -2.33 19.46
CA GLU A 82 -2.85 -2.60 19.29
C GLU A 82 -3.63 -1.27 19.32
N LEU A 83 -4.34 -0.98 18.24
CA LEU A 83 -5.20 0.20 18.12
C LEU A 83 -6.65 -0.18 18.47
N ASP A 84 -7.36 0.70 19.18
CA ASP A 84 -8.79 0.56 19.44
C ASP A 84 -9.61 0.99 18.20
N ALA A 85 -9.39 0.29 17.09
CA ALA A 85 -10.05 0.51 15.82
C ALA A 85 -10.33 -0.81 15.12
N ARG A 86 -11.41 -0.85 14.34
CA ARG A 86 -11.72 -1.98 13.46
C ARG A 86 -11.19 -1.70 12.05
N PRO A 87 -10.76 -2.74 11.30
CA PRO A 87 -10.42 -2.54 9.89
C PRO A 87 -11.64 -2.03 9.11
N LEU A 88 -11.38 -1.25 8.06
CA LEU A 88 -12.39 -0.72 7.13
C LEU A 88 -13.23 -1.81 6.46
N GLY A 89 -12.64 -2.99 6.30
CA GLY A 89 -13.27 -4.14 5.67
C GLY A 89 -12.28 -5.29 5.54
N HIS A 90 -12.64 -6.25 4.71
CA HIS A 90 -11.79 -7.40 4.40
C HIS A 90 -11.30 -7.31 2.96
N VAL A 91 -10.01 -7.59 2.76
CA VAL A 91 -9.38 -7.76 1.44
C VAL A 91 -8.98 -9.22 1.30
N ASP A 92 -9.40 -9.88 0.21
CA ASP A 92 -9.01 -11.26 -0.05
C ASP A 92 -7.57 -11.33 -0.56
N VAL A 93 -6.65 -11.46 0.39
CA VAL A 93 -5.23 -11.64 0.10
C VAL A 93 -4.66 -12.82 0.88
N ARG A 94 -3.73 -13.51 0.21
CA ARG A 94 -2.94 -14.61 0.74
C ARG A 94 -1.49 -14.44 0.35
N GLN A 95 -0.62 -14.97 1.18
CA GLN A 95 0.79 -15.01 0.90
C GLN A 95 1.06 -15.99 -0.24
N LEU A 96 1.76 -15.50 -1.27
CA LEU A 96 2.21 -16.28 -2.41
C LEU A 96 3.72 -16.57 -2.27
N PRO A 97 4.24 -17.63 -2.93
CA PRO A 97 5.68 -17.76 -3.15
C PRO A 97 6.24 -16.51 -3.84
N PRO A 98 7.49 -16.10 -3.55
CA PRO A 98 8.12 -14.97 -4.23
C PRO A 98 8.14 -15.16 -5.75
N PHE A 99 7.94 -14.07 -6.48
CA PHE A 99 8.01 -14.07 -7.95
C PHE A 99 9.47 -14.01 -8.42
N GLU A 100 9.76 -14.65 -9.54
CA GLU A 100 10.96 -14.34 -10.33
C GLU A 100 10.61 -13.18 -11.27
N VAL A 101 11.50 -12.20 -11.37
CA VAL A 101 11.25 -10.97 -12.15
C VAL A 101 12.46 -10.62 -12.99
N ASP A 102 12.23 -10.07 -14.17
CA ASP A 102 13.24 -9.45 -15.02
C ASP A 102 12.83 -8.00 -15.34
N PRO A 103 13.51 -7.00 -14.75
CA PRO A 103 13.15 -5.60 -14.95
C PRO A 103 13.42 -5.12 -16.38
N SER A 104 14.32 -5.79 -17.12
CA SER A 104 14.67 -5.38 -18.49
C SER A 104 13.63 -5.76 -19.52
N SER A 105 12.90 -6.86 -19.28
CA SER A 105 11.85 -7.37 -20.17
C SER A 105 10.44 -7.16 -19.63
N GLY A 106 10.29 -6.85 -18.33
CA GLY A 106 9.01 -6.80 -17.64
C GLY A 106 8.43 -8.20 -17.34
N GLU A 107 9.23 -9.26 -17.50
CA GLU A 107 8.77 -10.62 -17.27
C GLU A 107 8.59 -10.90 -15.77
N VAL A 108 7.47 -11.53 -15.43
CA VAL A 108 7.14 -11.97 -14.08
C VAL A 108 6.72 -13.44 -14.13
N VAL A 109 7.49 -14.30 -13.46
CA VAL A 109 7.24 -15.73 -13.37
C VAL A 109 6.84 -16.08 -11.93
N GLY A 110 5.75 -16.83 -11.78
CA GLY A 110 5.26 -17.21 -10.46
C GLY A 110 4.04 -18.13 -10.53
N THR A 111 3.27 -18.13 -9.45
CA THR A 111 2.02 -18.92 -9.37
C THR A 111 1.04 -18.41 -10.43
N ILE A 112 0.42 -19.31 -11.19
CA ILE A 112 -0.63 -18.96 -12.18
C ILE A 112 -1.74 -18.19 -11.45
N GLY A 113 -2.13 -17.04 -11.99
CA GLY A 113 -3.13 -16.17 -11.37
C GLY A 113 -2.61 -15.37 -10.17
N GLY A 114 -1.34 -15.54 -9.79
CA GLY A 114 -0.77 -14.89 -8.59
C GLY A 114 -0.68 -13.38 -8.73
N LEU A 115 -0.27 -12.87 -9.90
CA LEU A 115 -0.22 -11.44 -10.15
C LEU A 115 -1.63 -10.82 -10.21
N GLN A 116 -2.57 -11.53 -10.83
CA GLN A 116 -3.98 -11.16 -10.86
C GLN A 116 -4.58 -11.10 -9.45
N HIS A 117 -4.30 -12.11 -8.61
CA HIS A 117 -4.71 -12.16 -7.20
C HIS A 117 -4.24 -10.92 -6.43
N LEU A 118 -2.96 -10.55 -6.58
CA LEU A 118 -2.43 -9.35 -5.91
C LEU A 118 -3.04 -8.06 -6.47
N GLY A 119 -3.28 -7.99 -7.79
CA GLY A 119 -3.95 -6.85 -8.42
C GLY A 119 -5.40 -6.67 -7.95
N GLU A 120 -6.14 -7.77 -7.79
CA GLU A 120 -7.48 -7.77 -7.21
C GLU A 120 -7.47 -7.30 -5.76
N ALA A 121 -6.53 -7.81 -4.94
CA ALA A 121 -6.37 -7.34 -3.56
C ALA A 121 -6.06 -5.83 -3.48
N ALA A 122 -5.22 -5.29 -4.37
CA ALA A 122 -4.94 -3.87 -4.43
C ALA A 122 -6.19 -3.04 -4.82
N ARG A 123 -7.01 -3.55 -5.75
CA ARG A 123 -8.29 -2.93 -6.14
C ARG A 123 -9.32 -2.94 -5.01
N GLU A 124 -9.45 -4.07 -4.31
CA GLU A 124 -10.31 -4.18 -3.13
C GLU A 124 -9.87 -3.23 -2.03
N LEU A 125 -8.56 -3.13 -1.78
CA LEU A 125 -8.01 -2.22 -0.78
C LEU A 125 -8.35 -0.76 -1.12
N VAL A 126 -8.12 -0.31 -2.36
CA VAL A 126 -8.44 1.08 -2.71
C VAL A 126 -9.95 1.35 -2.72
N ALA A 127 -10.79 0.34 -3.01
CA ALA A 127 -12.24 0.47 -2.87
C ALA A 127 -12.68 0.67 -1.41
N LEU A 128 -12.01 0.04 -0.44
CA LEU A 128 -12.27 0.27 0.98
C LEU A 128 -11.86 1.67 1.44
N LEU A 129 -10.78 2.22 0.86
CA LEU A 129 -10.34 3.59 1.15
C LEU A 129 -11.28 4.63 0.55
N GLY A 130 -11.81 4.38 -0.65
CA GLY A 130 -12.74 5.27 -1.34
C GLY A 130 -12.11 6.57 -1.84
N GLY A 131 -12.94 7.46 -2.38
CA GLY A 131 -12.52 8.78 -2.87
C GLY A 131 -11.45 8.71 -3.95
N ARG A 132 -10.50 9.66 -3.91
CA ARG A 132 -9.34 9.72 -4.83
C ARG A 132 -8.10 8.97 -4.31
N SER A 133 -8.30 8.06 -3.37
CA SER A 133 -7.23 7.33 -2.70
C SER A 133 -6.43 6.46 -3.65
N VAL A 134 -5.19 6.16 -3.26
CA VAL A 134 -4.27 5.26 -3.98
C VAL A 134 -3.74 4.25 -2.97
N ALA A 135 -3.66 2.98 -3.37
CA ALA A 135 -3.04 1.94 -2.57
C ALA A 135 -1.81 1.37 -3.29
N LEU A 136 -0.77 1.07 -2.52
CA LEU A 136 0.48 0.48 -2.96
C LEU A 136 0.77 -0.78 -2.14
N LEU A 137 1.07 -1.87 -2.84
CA LEU A 137 1.46 -3.16 -2.27
C LEU A 137 2.82 -3.56 -2.81
N GLN A 138 3.82 -3.68 -1.94
CA GLN A 138 5.18 -4.09 -2.31
C GLN A 138 5.46 -5.50 -1.79
N VAL A 139 5.68 -6.46 -2.68
CA VAL A 139 5.92 -7.87 -2.33
C VAL A 139 7.35 -8.31 -2.66
N PRO A 140 7.91 -9.27 -1.91
CA PRO A 140 9.25 -9.76 -2.18
C PRO A 140 9.29 -10.58 -3.48
N THR A 141 10.43 -10.53 -4.15
CA THR A 141 10.77 -11.41 -5.29
C THR A 141 11.88 -12.38 -4.87
N THR A 142 12.29 -13.25 -5.78
CA THR A 142 13.46 -14.13 -5.58
C THR A 142 14.78 -13.37 -5.61
N THR A 143 14.79 -12.12 -6.11
CA THR A 143 15.96 -11.24 -6.13
C THR A 143 15.86 -10.23 -4.99
N PRO A 144 16.76 -10.28 -4.00
CA PRO A 144 16.80 -9.28 -2.93
C PRO A 144 16.88 -7.86 -3.51
N ASP A 145 16.25 -6.90 -2.83
CA ASP A 145 16.24 -5.48 -3.19
C ASP A 145 15.56 -5.13 -4.53
N LEU A 146 14.92 -6.10 -5.20
CA LEU A 146 14.13 -5.89 -6.41
C LEU A 146 12.66 -6.28 -6.18
N PRO A 147 11.90 -5.50 -5.40
CA PRO A 147 10.54 -5.83 -5.08
C PRO A 147 9.60 -5.62 -6.28
N LEU A 148 8.50 -6.37 -6.28
CA LEU A 148 7.38 -6.16 -7.18
C LEU A 148 6.36 -5.26 -6.50
N THR A 149 6.00 -4.16 -7.13
CA THR A 149 5.08 -3.16 -6.58
C THR A 149 3.80 -3.13 -7.39
N LEU A 150 2.66 -3.16 -6.73
CA LEU A 150 1.35 -2.97 -7.35
C LEU A 150 0.73 -1.68 -6.84
N THR A 151 0.27 -0.83 -7.75
CA THR A 151 -0.40 0.43 -7.43
C THR A 151 -1.80 0.42 -8.02
N ALA A 152 -2.79 0.78 -7.21
CA ALA A 152 -4.19 0.80 -7.60
C ALA A 152 -4.87 2.12 -7.22
N ARG A 153 -5.72 2.60 -8.13
CA ARG A 153 -6.65 3.71 -7.93
C ARG A 153 -8.02 3.34 -8.51
N ILE A 154 -9.09 3.86 -7.91
CA ILE A 154 -10.45 3.66 -8.41
C ILE A 154 -10.57 4.21 -9.85
N GLY A 155 -11.04 3.36 -10.77
CA GLY A 155 -11.29 3.72 -12.16
C GLY A 155 -10.04 3.73 -13.06
N GLU A 156 -8.87 3.38 -12.52
CA GLU A 156 -7.62 3.29 -13.28
C GLU A 156 -7.14 1.81 -13.33
N PRO A 157 -6.36 1.43 -14.37
CA PRO A 157 -5.67 0.15 -14.40
C PRO A 157 -4.73 -0.02 -13.20
N VAL A 158 -4.49 -1.27 -12.80
CA VAL A 158 -3.45 -1.55 -11.80
C VAL A 158 -2.10 -1.45 -12.49
N LEU A 159 -1.21 -0.65 -11.93
CA LEU A 159 0.17 -0.54 -12.38
C LEU A 159 1.04 -1.53 -11.61
N VAL A 160 1.96 -2.16 -12.30
CA VAL A 160 2.93 -3.11 -11.76
C VAL A 160 4.32 -2.59 -12.05
N ALA A 161 5.15 -2.45 -11.03
CA ALA A 161 6.53 -1.99 -11.17
C ALA A 161 7.53 -3.04 -10.64
N ILE A 162 8.68 -3.15 -11.31
CA ILE A 162 9.80 -4.01 -10.92
C ILE A 162 11.00 -3.09 -10.64
N GLY A 163 11.32 -2.87 -9.36
CA GLY A 163 12.31 -1.85 -8.99
C GLY A 163 11.82 -0.44 -9.38
N GLU A 164 12.53 0.21 -10.31
CA GLU A 164 12.21 1.57 -10.80
C GLU A 164 11.43 1.58 -12.14
N GLU A 165 11.22 0.41 -12.77
CA GLU A 165 10.54 0.30 -14.07
C GLU A 165 9.03 0.01 -13.90
N GLU A 166 8.17 0.64 -14.70
CA GLU A 166 6.70 0.59 -14.59
C GLU A 166 6.03 -0.10 -15.80
N PHE A 167 5.00 -0.91 -15.54
CA PHE A 167 4.24 -1.68 -16.54
C PHE A 167 2.74 -1.69 -16.21
N GLU A 168 1.86 -1.69 -17.22
CA GLU A 168 0.41 -1.77 -17.02
C GLU A 168 -0.06 -3.23 -16.98
N LEU A 169 -0.92 -3.59 -16.01
CA LEU A 169 -1.54 -4.92 -15.97
C LEU A 169 -2.74 -4.98 -16.94
N PRO A 170 -2.79 -5.95 -17.87
CA PRO A 170 -3.92 -6.07 -18.79
C PRO A 170 -5.22 -6.43 -18.06
N GLU A 171 -6.35 -5.99 -18.61
CA GLU A 171 -7.67 -6.32 -18.07
C GLU A 171 -7.95 -7.83 -18.16
N PRO A 172 -8.63 -8.43 -17.16
CA PRO A 172 -9.01 -9.83 -17.22
C PRO A 172 -9.91 -10.10 -18.44
N GLY A 173 -9.45 -10.97 -19.36
CA GLY A 173 -10.18 -11.35 -20.58
C GLY A 173 -9.63 -10.76 -21.88
N ALA A 174 -8.54 -9.98 -21.84
CA ALA A 174 -7.80 -9.57 -23.02
C ALA A 174 -6.80 -10.66 -23.45
N GLY A 175 -7.29 -11.73 -24.09
CA GLY A 175 -6.48 -12.84 -24.62
C GLY A 175 -7.21 -13.64 -25.68
#